data_AF-T1B4J7-F1
#
_entry.id   AF-T1B4J7-F1
#
_cell.length_a   1.000
_cell.length_b   1.000
_cell.length_c   1.000
_cell.angle_alpha   90.00
_cell.angle_beta   90.00
_cell.angle_gamma   90.00
#
_symmetry.space_group_name_H-M   'P 1'
#
loop_
_entity.id
_entity.type
_entity.pdbx_description
1 polymer ?
#
loop_
_entity_poly.entity_id
_entity_poly.type
_entity_poly.pdbx_seq_one_letter_code
_entity_poly.pdbx_strand_id
1 'polypeptide(L)'
;EDDLARGILETIDMDSYRVEKKAAMRIALPDEDGEIGPVPTTGGGHKPEPELERLSNILKAFNDQFGNIEWTNSDRVQRLITEDIPAGVAADKKYQNARRNSDKGNARIEHDKALGRVMNAVLKDDTELFKQFSDNESFRRWLSDTVFNSTYGEAPPAA
;
A
#
# COMPACT_ATOMS: atom_id res chain seq x y z
N GLU A 1 26.33 17.14 -13.57
CA GLU A 1 25.65 16.10 -12.80
C GLU A 1 24.74 16.79 -11.82
N ASP A 2 23.46 16.93 -12.21
CA ASP A 2 22.46 17.57 -11.37
C ASP A 2 21.88 16.55 -10.40
N ASP A 3 21.99 16.87 -9.12
CA ASP A 3 21.60 16.07 -7.97
C ASP A 3 20.07 16.04 -7.85
N LEU A 4 19.45 15.08 -8.54
CA LEU A 4 18.00 14.84 -8.56
C LEU A 4 17.43 14.40 -7.19
N ALA A 5 18.26 14.28 -6.15
CA ALA A 5 17.84 13.88 -4.81
C ALA A 5 17.45 15.06 -3.90
N ARG A 6 17.68 16.33 -4.30
CA ARG A 6 17.36 17.49 -3.45
C ARG A 6 15.89 17.92 -3.45
N GLY A 7 15.13 17.63 -4.51
CA GLY A 7 13.75 18.11 -4.65
C GLY A 7 12.70 17.32 -3.88
N ILE A 8 13.00 16.07 -3.50
CA ILE A 8 12.02 15.16 -2.87
C ILE A 8 11.92 15.41 -1.35
N LEU A 9 12.92 16.06 -0.75
CA LEU A 9 12.95 16.34 0.69
C LEU A 9 12.31 17.68 1.09
N GLU A 10 11.92 18.54 0.15
CA GLU A 10 11.49 19.93 0.43
C GLU A 10 9.98 20.18 0.29
N THR A 11 9.15 19.14 0.04
CA THR A 11 7.69 19.33 -0.18
C THR A 11 6.79 18.77 0.92
N ILE A 12 7.34 18.30 2.06
CA ILE A 12 6.50 17.97 3.21
C ILE A 12 6.27 19.25 4.03
N ASP A 13 5.34 20.08 3.53
CA ASP A 13 4.73 21.14 4.31
C ASP A 13 3.87 20.50 5.42
N MET A 14 4.33 20.65 6.66
CA MET A 14 3.71 20.10 7.87
C MET A 14 2.64 21.04 8.48
N ASP A 15 2.30 22.16 7.84
CA ASP A 15 1.52 23.25 8.45
C ASP A 15 0.05 23.38 7.98
N SER A 16 -0.67 22.29 7.70
CA SER A 16 -2.13 22.40 7.51
C SER A 16 -2.96 21.30 8.17
N TYR A 17 -2.87 21.24 9.49
CA TYR A 17 -3.93 20.67 10.31
C TYR A 17 -5.00 21.72 10.59
N ARG A 18 -5.98 21.89 9.69
CA ARG A 18 -7.27 22.52 10.04
C ARG A 18 -8.43 21.86 9.31
N VAL A 19 -9.27 21.20 10.10
CA VAL A 19 -10.53 20.58 9.67
C VAL A 19 -11.59 21.66 9.48
N GLU A 20 -12.24 21.70 8.32
CA GLU A 20 -13.56 22.29 8.16
C GLU A 20 -14.46 21.38 7.30
N LYS A 21 -15.58 20.95 7.89
CA LYS A 21 -16.64 20.14 7.27
C LYS A 21 -17.51 20.99 6.33
N LYS A 22 -17.92 20.40 5.20
CA LYS A 22 -19.23 20.48 4.45
C LYS A 22 -18.91 20.16 2.97
N ALA A 23 -19.68 19.42 2.19
CA ALA A 23 -21.13 19.23 2.14
C ALA A 23 -21.50 17.84 1.54
N ALA A 24 -22.75 17.43 1.77
CA ALA A 24 -23.38 16.23 1.21
C ALA A 24 -23.74 16.38 -0.28
N MET A 25 -23.92 15.23 -0.96
CA MET A 25 -24.86 14.90 -2.06
C MET A 25 -24.19 13.89 -3.04
N ARG A 26 -24.84 12.91 -3.68
CA ARG A 26 -26.15 12.22 -3.61
C ARG A 26 -25.90 10.93 -4.43
N ILE A 27 -26.09 9.74 -3.87
CA ILE A 27 -26.13 8.51 -4.69
C ILE A 27 -27.55 8.47 -5.27
N ALA A 28 -27.67 8.64 -6.58
CA ALA A 28 -28.95 8.44 -7.27
C ALA A 28 -29.21 6.93 -7.36
N LEU A 29 -30.17 6.44 -6.58
CA LEU A 29 -30.80 5.15 -6.87
C LEU A 29 -31.86 5.39 -7.96
N PRO A 30 -31.86 4.64 -9.07
CA PRO A 30 -33.03 4.59 -9.93
C PRO A 30 -34.20 3.96 -9.18
N ASP A 31 -35.36 4.60 -9.31
CA ASP A 31 -36.63 4.18 -8.72
C ASP A 31 -37.24 3.10 -9.63
N GLU A 32 -36.85 1.85 -9.41
CA GLU A 32 -37.55 0.69 -9.98
C GLU A 32 -38.10 -0.17 -8.84
N ASP A 33 -39.42 -0.34 -8.83
CA ASP A 33 -40.14 -1.25 -7.92
C ASP A 33 -39.74 -2.71 -8.23
N GLY A 34 -38.75 -3.22 -7.49
CA GLY A 34 -38.38 -4.64 -7.48
C GLY A 34 -38.78 -5.30 -6.16
N GLU A 35 -39.71 -6.25 -6.20
CA GLU A 35 -40.02 -7.07 -5.02
C GLU A 35 -38.83 -7.96 -4.67
N ILE A 36 -38.21 -7.72 -3.51
CA ILE A 36 -37.13 -8.56 -3.00
C ILE A 36 -37.75 -9.75 -2.28
N GLY A 37 -37.65 -10.95 -2.88
CA GLY A 37 -38.09 -12.19 -2.25
C GLY A 37 -37.37 -12.50 -0.93
N PRO A 38 -37.98 -13.30 -0.03
CA PRO A 38 -37.41 -13.57 1.30
C PRO A 38 -36.06 -14.28 1.18
N VAL A 39 -35.06 -13.73 1.88
CA VAL A 39 -33.72 -14.32 1.96
C VAL A 39 -33.77 -15.66 2.70
N PRO A 40 -33.12 -16.74 2.19
CA PRO A 40 -33.03 -17.99 2.91
C PRO A 40 -32.18 -17.81 4.18
N THR A 41 -32.79 -17.97 5.34
CA THR A 41 -32.09 -18.20 6.59
C THR A 41 -31.40 -19.57 6.53
N THR A 42 -30.06 -19.61 6.59
CA THR A 42 -29.21 -20.52 7.41
C THR A 42 -27.80 -20.56 6.81
N GLY A 43 -26.77 -20.19 7.59
CA GLY A 43 -25.38 -20.44 7.23
C GLY A 43 -24.39 -19.42 7.78
N GLY A 44 -24.23 -19.37 9.12
CA GLY A 44 -23.18 -18.58 9.75
C GLY A 44 -21.79 -19.09 9.39
N GLY A 45 -21.10 -18.35 8.53
CA GLY A 45 -19.64 -18.32 8.42
C GLY A 45 -19.20 -16.91 8.81
N HIS A 46 -18.28 -16.80 9.78
CA HIS A 46 -17.82 -15.54 10.35
C HIS A 46 -17.51 -14.50 9.26
N LYS A 47 -18.05 -13.29 9.40
CA LYS A 47 -17.64 -12.16 8.58
C LYS A 47 -16.25 -11.72 9.05
N PRO A 48 -15.19 -11.74 8.21
CA PRO A 48 -13.92 -11.07 8.51
C PRO A 48 -14.06 -9.54 8.35
N GLU A 49 -15.13 -8.96 8.92
CA GLU A 49 -15.44 -7.54 8.82
C GLU A 49 -14.34 -6.60 9.35
N PRO A 50 -13.73 -6.83 10.54
CA PRO A 50 -12.94 -5.78 11.16
C PRO A 50 -11.62 -5.50 10.44
N GLU A 51 -11.07 -6.47 9.70
CA GLU A 51 -9.84 -6.27 8.91
C GLU A 51 -10.14 -5.60 7.58
N LEU A 52 -11.20 -6.04 6.88
CA LEU A 52 -11.65 -5.43 5.63
C LEU A 52 -12.06 -3.96 5.83
N GLU A 53 -12.76 -3.64 6.93
CA GLU A 53 -13.14 -2.27 7.26
C GLU A 53 -11.91 -1.37 7.53
N ARG A 54 -10.88 -1.90 8.21
CA ARG A 54 -9.64 -1.14 8.47
C ARG A 54 -8.89 -0.82 7.18
N LEU A 55 -8.75 -1.80 6.29
CA LEU A 55 -8.10 -1.61 5.00
C LEU A 55 -8.88 -0.65 4.10
N SER A 56 -10.21 -0.80 4.05
CA SER A 56 -11.09 0.10 3.30
C SER A 56 -10.96 1.55 3.76
N ASN A 57 -10.89 1.78 5.07
CA ASN A 57 -10.70 3.12 5.63
C ASN A 57 -9.33 3.72 5.28
N ILE A 58 -8.26 2.93 5.29
CA ILE A 58 -6.91 3.37 4.92
C ILE A 58 -6.88 3.77 3.43
N LEU A 59 -7.42 2.91 2.55
CA LEU A 59 -7.44 3.17 1.11
C LEU A 59 -8.31 4.37 0.75
N LYS A 60 -9.47 4.50 1.39
CA LYS A 60 -10.31 5.67 1.21
C LYS A 60 -9.59 6.95 1.64
N ALA A 61 -9.01 6.96 2.83
CA ALA A 61 -8.26 8.12 3.32
C ALA A 61 -7.08 8.47 2.42
N PHE A 62 -6.38 7.46 1.89
CA PHE A 62 -5.31 7.64 0.92
C PHE A 62 -5.81 8.26 -0.38
N ASN A 63 -6.85 7.69 -0.99
CA ASN A 63 -7.40 8.18 -2.26
C ASN A 63 -8.00 9.58 -2.12
N ASP A 64 -8.67 9.87 -1.00
CA ASP A 64 -9.27 11.19 -0.74
C ASP A 64 -8.19 12.29 -0.64
N GLN A 65 -6.98 11.95 -0.18
CA GLN A 65 -5.88 12.91 0.00
C GLN A 65 -4.89 12.94 -1.17
N PHE A 66 -4.65 11.79 -1.80
CA PHE A 66 -3.54 11.56 -2.73
C PHE A 66 -3.96 10.88 -4.04
N GLY A 67 -5.27 10.72 -4.29
CA GLY A 67 -5.79 10.09 -5.50
C GLY A 67 -5.54 10.89 -6.79
N ASN A 68 -5.00 12.11 -6.68
CA ASN A 68 -4.53 12.93 -7.79
C ASN A 68 -3.08 12.64 -8.21
N ILE A 69 -2.37 11.74 -7.50
CA ILE A 69 -1.02 11.33 -7.86
C ILE A 69 -1.10 10.24 -8.92
N GLU A 70 -0.49 10.49 -10.08
CA GLU A 70 -0.37 9.52 -11.16
C GLU A 70 0.70 8.47 -10.81
N TRP A 71 0.25 7.29 -10.40
CA TRP A 71 1.14 6.17 -10.08
C TRP A 71 1.37 5.28 -11.30
N THR A 72 2.63 4.97 -11.59
CA THR A 72 2.98 3.98 -12.63
C THR A 72 2.44 2.58 -12.32
N ASN A 73 2.29 2.25 -11.03
CA ASN A 73 1.70 0.99 -10.58
C ASN A 73 0.89 1.19 -9.29
N SER A 74 -0.40 1.49 -9.46
CA SER A 74 -1.34 1.75 -8.37
C SER A 74 -1.55 0.53 -7.46
N ASP A 75 -1.59 -0.69 -8.02
CA ASP A 75 -1.81 -1.91 -7.25
C ASP A 75 -0.64 -2.19 -6.29
N ARG A 76 0.60 -1.96 -6.75
CA ARG A 76 1.79 -2.08 -5.91
C ARG A 76 1.78 -1.06 -4.78
N VAL A 77 1.44 0.19 -5.07
CA VAL A 77 1.37 1.26 -4.07
C VAL A 77 0.29 0.94 -3.02
N GLN A 78 -0.87 0.47 -3.47
CA GLN A 78 -1.94 0.02 -2.57
C GLN A 78 -1.44 -1.09 -1.64
N ARG A 79 -0.82 -2.16 -2.16
CA ARG A 79 -0.26 -3.24 -1.32
C ARG A 79 0.77 -2.72 -0.31
N LEU A 80 1.68 -1.85 -0.73
CA LEU A 80 2.70 -1.29 0.17
C LEU A 80 2.04 -0.56 1.35
N ILE A 81 1.02 0.26 1.09
CA ILE A 81 0.36 1.08 2.10
C ILE A 81 -0.52 0.23 3.04
N THR A 82 -1.19 -0.78 2.51
CA THR A 82 -2.13 -1.60 3.29
C THR A 82 -1.48 -2.75 4.03
N GLU A 83 -0.38 -3.30 3.51
CA GLU A 83 0.21 -4.55 3.99
C GLU A 83 1.67 -4.35 4.42
N ASP A 84 2.55 -4.07 3.46
CA ASP A 84 4.00 -4.20 3.68
C ASP A 84 4.55 -3.14 4.64
N ILE A 85 4.15 -1.88 4.49
CA ILE A 85 4.62 -0.78 5.34
C ILE A 85 4.13 -0.96 6.78
N PRO A 86 2.83 -1.16 7.05
CA PRO A 86 2.35 -1.43 8.41
C PRO A 86 3.03 -2.65 9.05
N ALA A 87 3.19 -3.75 8.30
CA ALA A 87 3.85 -4.95 8.80
C ALA A 87 5.32 -4.69 9.14
N GLY A 88 6.05 -3.99 8.26
CA GLY A 88 7.45 -3.62 8.47
C GLY A 88 7.64 -2.72 9.70
N VAL A 89 6.78 -1.71 9.87
CA VAL A 89 6.84 -0.82 11.04
C VAL A 89 6.51 -1.60 12.32
N ALA A 90 5.49 -2.45 12.29
CA ALA A 90 5.12 -3.28 13.45
C ALA A 90 6.22 -4.26 13.85
N ALA A 91 7.06 -4.70 12.90
CA ALA A 91 8.20 -5.57 13.12
C ALA A 91 9.46 -4.84 13.62
N ASP A 92 9.52 -3.50 13.54
CA ASP A 92 10.69 -2.73 13.95
C ASP A 92 10.94 -2.85 15.46
N LYS A 93 12.12 -3.40 15.82
CA LYS A 93 12.49 -3.70 17.21
C LYS A 93 12.51 -2.46 18.11
N LYS A 94 12.94 -1.31 17.59
CA LYS A 94 13.02 -0.07 18.39
C LYS A 94 11.62 0.45 18.66
N TYR A 95 10.74 0.43 17.66
CA TYR A 95 9.34 0.80 17.85
C TYR A 95 8.61 -0.17 18.78
N GLN A 96 8.81 -1.48 18.64
CA GLN A 96 8.26 -2.48 19.57
C GLN A 96 8.70 -2.21 21.02
N ASN A 97 9.97 -1.88 21.24
CA ASN A 97 10.48 -1.52 22.56
C ASN A 97 9.81 -0.24 23.10
N ALA A 98 9.73 0.81 22.28
CA ALA A 98 9.09 2.06 22.67
C ALA A 98 7.60 1.89 22.99
N ARG A 99 6.87 1.05 22.24
CA ARG A 99 5.47 0.72 22.52
C ARG A 99 5.25 0.01 23.85
N ARG A 100 6.19 -0.85 24.26
CA ARG A 100 6.08 -1.66 25.48
C ARG A 100 6.53 -0.90 26.73
N ASN A 101 7.54 -0.06 26.58
CA ASN A 101 8.33 0.46 27.70
C ASN A 101 8.40 1.99 27.75
N SER A 102 7.61 2.71 26.97
CA SER A 102 7.64 4.19 26.94
C SER A 102 6.25 4.81 26.84
N ASP A 103 6.20 6.12 27.02
CA ASP A 103 4.98 6.90 26.80
C ASP A 103 4.62 7.04 25.31
N LYS A 104 3.42 7.57 25.07
CA LYS A 104 2.86 7.76 23.73
C LYS A 104 3.73 8.68 22.85
N GLY A 105 4.38 9.69 23.45
CA GLY A 105 5.22 10.64 22.73
C GLY A 105 6.46 9.97 22.18
N ASN A 106 7.18 9.24 23.02
CA ASN A 106 8.36 8.49 22.63
C ASN A 106 8.02 7.36 21.63
N ALA A 107 6.90 6.66 21.86
CA ALA A 107 6.41 5.67 20.91
C ALA A 107 6.12 6.27 19.52
N ARG A 108 5.58 7.49 19.46
CA ARG A 108 5.34 8.19 18.18
C ARG A 108 6.64 8.60 17.49
N ILE A 109 7.61 9.14 18.23
CA ILE A 109 8.92 9.49 17.67
C ILE A 109 9.60 8.25 17.07
N GLU A 110 9.56 7.12 17.79
CA GLU A 110 10.19 5.90 17.29
C GLU A 110 9.41 5.26 16.14
N HIS A 111 8.07 5.39 16.13
CA HIS A 111 7.24 5.04 14.97
C HIS A 111 7.69 5.76 13.71
N ASP A 112 7.86 7.08 13.77
CA ASP A 112 8.18 7.89 12.58
C ASP A 112 9.58 7.54 12.05
N LYS A 113 10.53 7.24 12.95
CA LYS A 113 11.83 6.70 12.56
C LYS A 113 11.75 5.29 11.96
N ALA A 114 10.87 4.43 12.49
CA ALA A 114 10.65 3.09 11.94
C ALA A 114 10.04 3.16 10.54
N LEU A 115 9.07 4.04 10.32
CA LEU A 115 8.49 4.29 9.00
C LEU A 115 9.55 4.71 7.99
N GLY A 116 10.42 5.66 8.34
CA GLY A 116 11.54 6.06 7.48
C GLY A 116 12.50 4.91 7.16
N ARG A 117 12.80 4.04 8.13
CA ARG A 117 13.63 2.84 7.89
C ARG A 117 12.98 1.85 6.92
N VAL A 118 11.67 1.63 7.06
CA VAL A 118 10.90 0.74 6.19
C VAL A 118 10.86 1.27 4.76
N MET A 119 10.58 2.56 4.58
CA MET A 119 10.60 3.19 3.25
C MET A 119 11.97 3.07 2.57
N ASN A 120 13.05 3.29 3.33
CA ASN A 120 14.41 3.10 2.82
C ASN A 120 14.70 1.64 2.46
N ALA A 121 14.17 0.68 3.22
CA ALA A 121 14.34 -0.75 2.91
C ALA A 121 13.64 -1.12 1.60
N VAL A 122 12.39 -0.66 1.39
CA VAL A 122 11.65 -0.88 0.13
C VAL A 122 12.45 -0.35 -1.07
N LEU A 123 12.92 0.89 -0.99
CA LEU A 123 13.71 1.49 -2.08
C LEU A 123 15.04 0.73 -2.31
N LYS A 124 15.69 0.31 -1.23
CA LYS A 124 16.96 -0.43 -1.31
C LYS A 124 16.76 -1.76 -2.02
N ASP A 125 15.71 -2.50 -1.71
CA ASP A 125 15.44 -3.81 -2.32
C ASP A 125 15.13 -3.65 -3.82
N ASP A 126 14.32 -2.66 -4.20
CA ASP A 126 14.04 -2.33 -5.61
C ASP A 126 15.33 -1.97 -6.38
N THR A 127 16.18 -1.14 -5.77
CA THR A 127 17.45 -0.70 -6.37
C THR A 127 18.43 -1.85 -6.50
N GLU A 128 18.51 -2.73 -5.48
CA GLU A 128 19.39 -3.90 -5.52
C GLU A 128 18.95 -4.89 -6.59
N LEU A 129 17.65 -5.13 -6.76
CA LEU A 129 17.13 -5.97 -7.84
C LEU A 129 17.55 -5.43 -9.23
N PHE A 130 17.35 -4.13 -9.46
CA PHE A 130 17.74 -3.49 -10.71
C PHE A 130 19.25 -3.55 -10.95
N LYS A 131 20.03 -3.32 -9.89
CA LYS A 131 21.49 -3.42 -9.94
C LYS A 131 21.95 -4.83 -10.30
N GLN A 132 21.41 -5.87 -9.65
CA GLN A 132 21.75 -7.27 -9.98
C GLN A 132 21.36 -7.60 -11.44
N PHE A 133 20.22 -7.12 -11.93
CA PHE A 133 19.85 -7.30 -13.33
C PHE A 133 20.84 -6.63 -14.30
N SER A 134 21.34 -5.43 -13.95
CA SER A 134 22.24 -4.66 -14.81
C SER A 134 23.68 -5.19 -14.78
N ASP A 135 24.21 -5.39 -13.58
CA ASP A 135 25.64 -5.59 -13.35
C ASP A 135 26.04 -7.07 -13.23
N ASN A 136 25.09 -7.97 -12.99
CA ASN A 136 25.34 -9.39 -12.81
C ASN A 136 24.76 -10.21 -13.97
N GLU A 137 25.62 -10.54 -14.94
CA GLU A 137 25.24 -11.29 -16.15
C GLU A 137 24.58 -12.64 -15.84
N SER A 138 25.08 -13.35 -14.83
CA SER A 138 24.52 -14.65 -14.44
C SER A 138 23.08 -14.51 -13.91
N PHE A 139 22.84 -13.49 -13.08
CA PHE A 139 21.51 -13.18 -12.56
C PHE A 139 20.57 -12.77 -13.69
N ARG A 140 21.01 -11.87 -14.59
CA ARG A 140 20.24 -11.43 -15.74
C ARG A 140 19.81 -12.61 -16.62
N ARG A 141 20.75 -13.51 -16.97
CA ARG A 141 20.45 -14.67 -17.81
C ARG A 141 19.44 -15.59 -17.14
N TRP A 142 19.67 -15.92 -15.87
CA TRP A 142 18.75 -16.74 -15.10
C TRP A 142 17.34 -16.13 -15.03
N LEU A 143 17.22 -14.83 -14.75
CA LEU A 143 15.93 -14.15 -14.65
C LEU A 143 15.20 -14.15 -16.00
N SER A 144 15.90 -13.83 -17.10
CA SER A 144 15.32 -13.86 -18.45
C SER A 144 14.80 -15.24 -18.84
N ASP A 145 15.62 -16.29 -18.65
CA ASP A 145 15.23 -17.66 -18.99
C ASP A 145 14.03 -18.13 -18.14
N THR A 146 14.02 -17.79 -16.84
CA THR A 146 12.94 -18.16 -15.91
C THR A 146 11.63 -17.49 -16.28
N VAL A 147 11.65 -16.17 -16.50
CA VAL A 147 10.44 -15.40 -16.87
C VAL A 147 9.91 -15.85 -18.23
N PHE A 148 10.81 -16.08 -19.21
CA PHE A 148 10.40 -16.58 -20.52
C PHE A 148 9.72 -17.94 -20.42
N ASN A 149 10.33 -18.92 -19.74
CA ASN A 149 9.74 -20.24 -19.57
C ASN A 149 8.39 -20.20 -18.85
N SER A 150 8.22 -19.31 -17.87
CA SER A 150 6.97 -19.14 -17.14
C SER A 150 5.85 -18.53 -17.99
N THR A 151 6.18 -17.72 -19.00
CA THR A 151 5.19 -16.92 -19.74
C THR A 151 4.93 -17.44 -21.15
N TYR A 152 5.84 -18.22 -21.71
CA TYR A 152 5.74 -18.73 -23.08
C TYR A 152 4.89 -20.01 -23.19
N GLY A 153 4.76 -20.79 -22.11
CA GLY A 153 4.07 -22.10 -22.11
C GLY A 153 2.56 -22.09 -21.83
N GLU A 154 1.96 -20.94 -21.51
CA GLU A 154 0.54 -20.79 -21.14
C GLU A 154 -0.33 -20.16 -22.25
N ALA A 155 0.05 -20.30 -23.52
CA ALA A 155 -0.88 -19.99 -24.62
C ALA A 155 -1.91 -21.13 -24.77
N PRO A 156 -3.23 -20.90 -24.60
CA PRO A 156 -4.21 -21.91 -24.99
C PRO A 156 -4.12 -22.11 -26.51
N PRO A 157 -4.33 -23.34 -27.03
CA PRO A 157 -4.38 -23.55 -28.47
C PRO A 157 -5.51 -22.69 -29.03
N ALA A 158 -5.16 -21.84 -29.99
CA ALA A 158 -6.14 -21.06 -30.74
C ALA A 158 -7.20 -22.00 -31.34
N ALA A 159 -8.47 -21.74 -31.02
CA ALA A 159 -9.64 -22.33 -31.65
C ALA A 159 -10.42 -21.24 -32.39
#